data_AF-A0A8D0KKD1-F1
#
_entry.id   AF-A0A8D0KKD1-F1
#
_cell.length_a   1.000
_cell.length_b   1.000
_cell.length_c   1.000
_cell.angle_alpha   90.00
_cell.angle_beta   90.00
_cell.angle_gamma   90.00
#
_symmetry.space_group_name_H-M   'P 1'
#
loop_
_entity.id
_entity.type
_entity.pdbx_description
1 polymer ?
#
loop_
_entity_poly.entity_id
_entity_poly.type
_entity_poly.pdbx_seq_one_letter_code
_entity_poly.pdbx_strand_id
1 'polypeptide(L)'
;MSAPAALAIAKLFWPETECSQISAQQATKTEKGDAKNLLEAASQGASASISLVANIAANLIAFLALLSFFNAALSWLGNMFDYPQLSFEVICAYVFMPFSFMMGVDWEDSLIVGRLLGYKTFFNEFVAYEHLSKLIHQRKTGGQEYINGVKQYLSIRSETIATYALCGFANFGSLGLVIGGLTSMAPSRKRDIAGGAFRAMIAGTVACFMTACVAGTITVETTRWQHFS
;
A
#
# COMPACT_ATOMS: atom_id res chain seq x y z
N MET A 1 6.85 10.86 -6.59
CA MET A 1 5.64 11.06 -7.44
C MET A 1 4.35 11.16 -6.62
N SER A 2 4.29 10.59 -5.40
CA SER A 2 3.05 10.54 -4.62
C SER A 2 2.54 11.88 -4.12
N ALA A 3 3.39 12.89 -3.87
CA ALA A 3 2.95 14.22 -3.43
C ALA A 3 2.03 14.95 -4.44
N PRO A 4 2.43 15.17 -5.71
CA PRO A 4 1.54 15.75 -6.70
C PRO A 4 0.34 14.83 -7.02
N ALA A 5 0.52 13.50 -6.97
CA ALA A 5 -0.57 12.56 -7.17
C ALA A 5 -1.64 12.66 -6.07
N ALA A 6 -1.22 12.80 -4.80
CA ALA A 6 -2.11 12.96 -3.66
C ALA A 6 -2.92 14.26 -3.78
N LEU A 7 -2.29 15.37 -4.17
CA LEU A 7 -3.01 16.63 -4.40
C LEU A 7 -4.00 16.52 -5.56
N ALA A 8 -3.58 15.95 -6.70
CA ALA A 8 -4.43 15.78 -7.87
C ALA A 8 -5.66 14.92 -7.55
N ILE A 9 -5.48 13.76 -6.92
CA ILE A 9 -6.58 12.86 -6.57
C ILE A 9 -7.42 13.42 -5.43
N ALA A 10 -6.84 14.00 -4.39
CA ALA A 10 -7.61 14.56 -3.28
C ALA A 10 -8.52 15.70 -3.75
N LYS A 11 -8.01 16.61 -4.59
CA LYS A 11 -8.80 17.73 -5.13
C LYS A 11 -9.78 17.32 -6.22
N LEU A 12 -9.55 16.19 -6.90
CA LEU A 12 -10.53 15.60 -7.81
C LEU A 12 -11.66 14.87 -7.07
N PHE A 13 -11.29 14.10 -6.04
CA PHE A 13 -12.21 13.25 -5.28
C PHE A 13 -13.05 14.03 -4.26
N TRP A 14 -12.48 15.11 -3.71
CA TRP A 14 -13.14 16.03 -2.79
C TRP A 14 -12.69 17.48 -3.07
N PRO A 15 -13.28 18.13 -4.08
CA PRO A 15 -12.93 19.50 -4.45
C PRO A 15 -13.19 20.52 -3.34
N GLU A 16 -12.36 21.55 -3.25
CA GLU A 16 -12.55 22.64 -2.30
C GLU A 16 -13.65 23.59 -2.78
N THR A 17 -14.63 23.87 -1.93
CA THR A 17 -15.73 24.81 -2.23
C THR A 17 -15.66 26.10 -1.42
N GLU A 18 -14.84 26.13 -0.37
CA GLU A 18 -14.69 27.27 0.52
C GLU A 18 -13.42 28.06 0.22
N CYS A 19 -13.39 29.34 0.63
CA CYS A 19 -12.19 30.16 0.53
C CYS A 19 -11.18 29.76 1.62
N SER A 20 -9.92 29.57 1.24
CA SER A 20 -8.84 29.24 2.19
C SER A 20 -8.67 30.37 3.21
N GLN A 21 -8.79 30.05 4.50
CA GLN A 21 -8.59 31.01 5.59
C GLN A 21 -7.11 31.30 5.90
N ILE A 22 -6.19 30.55 5.30
CA ILE A 22 -4.75 30.67 5.52
C ILE A 22 -4.11 31.22 4.24
N SER A 23 -3.40 32.35 4.35
CA SER A 23 -2.60 32.89 3.25
C SER A 23 -1.37 32.03 2.99
N ALA A 24 -0.89 31.97 1.74
CA ALA A 24 0.35 31.27 1.37
C ALA A 24 1.55 31.64 2.27
N GLN A 25 1.61 32.90 2.74
CA GLN A 25 2.67 33.40 3.62
C GLN A 25 2.55 32.88 5.07
N GLN A 26 1.34 32.56 5.52
CA GLN A 26 1.12 31.95 6.84
C GLN A 26 1.40 30.45 6.80
N ALA A 27 1.12 29.77 5.68
CA ALA A 27 1.40 28.35 5.50
C ALA A 27 2.90 28.01 5.47
N THR A 28 3.76 28.98 5.11
CA THR A 28 5.23 28.80 5.07
C THR A 28 5.92 29.06 6.41
N LYS A 29 5.20 29.43 7.47
CA LYS A 29 5.79 29.58 8.81
C LYS A 29 6.00 28.19 9.42
N THR A 30 7.20 27.65 9.24
CA THR A 30 7.64 26.45 9.94
C THR A 30 7.85 26.78 11.42
N GLU A 31 7.17 26.06 12.32
CA GLU A 31 7.53 26.13 13.73
C GLU A 31 8.95 25.60 13.91
N LYS A 32 9.78 26.34 14.64
CA LYS A 32 11.13 25.87 14.98
C LYS A 32 10.97 24.71 15.96
N GLY A 33 11.51 23.54 15.62
CA GLY A 33 11.55 22.41 16.55
C GLY A 33 12.31 22.75 17.83
N ASP A 34 11.97 22.06 18.91
CA ASP A 34 12.53 22.33 20.25
C ASP A 34 14.01 21.93 20.42
N ALA A 35 14.59 21.24 19.44
CA ALA A 35 15.96 20.76 19.49
C ALA A 35 16.98 21.92 19.38
N LYS A 36 17.91 22.00 20.33
CA LYS A 36 18.89 23.08 20.40
C LYS A 36 20.11 22.84 19.52
N ASN A 37 20.38 21.59 19.15
CA ASN A 37 21.51 21.21 18.30
C ASN A 37 21.23 19.90 17.52
N LEU A 38 22.12 19.57 16.58
CA LEU A 38 22.00 18.39 15.72
C LEU A 38 21.95 17.08 16.50
N LEU A 39 22.72 16.96 17.59
CA LEU A 39 22.77 15.75 18.40
C LEU A 39 21.46 15.53 19.16
N GLU A 40 20.89 16.61 19.72
CA GLU A 40 19.60 16.58 20.38
C GLU A 40 18.48 16.21 19.38
N ALA A 41 18.47 16.79 18.18
CA ALA A 41 17.51 16.43 17.14
C ALA A 41 17.63 14.94 16.74
N ALA A 42 18.86 14.43 16.60
CA ALA A 42 19.10 13.03 16.30
C ALA A 42 18.62 12.11 17.43
N SER A 43 18.87 12.48 18.68
CA SER A 43 18.44 11.71 19.86
C SER A 43 16.92 11.71 20.04
N GLN A 44 16.26 12.86 19.83
CA GLN A 44 14.81 12.97 19.85
C GLN A 44 14.17 12.12 18.74
N GLY A 45 14.70 12.18 17.51
CA GLY A 45 14.26 11.34 16.40
C GLY A 45 14.40 9.85 16.69
N ALA A 46 15.54 9.42 17.25
CA ALA A 46 15.76 8.05 17.67
C ALA A 46 14.74 7.61 18.74
N SER A 47 14.49 8.46 19.74
CA SER A 47 13.56 8.15 20.83
C SER A 47 12.11 8.04 20.33
N ALA A 48 11.68 8.96 19.44
CA ALA A 48 10.37 8.89 18.79
C ALA A 48 10.20 7.63 17.92
N SER A 49 11.29 7.12 17.33
CA SER A 49 11.26 5.91 16.51
C SER A 49 11.01 4.63 17.31
N ILE A 50 11.30 4.60 18.61
CA ILE A 50 11.13 3.39 19.45
C ILE A 50 9.67 2.93 19.44
N SER A 51 8.74 3.84 19.77
CA SER A 51 7.31 3.53 19.76
C SER A 51 6.80 3.21 18.36
N LEU A 52 7.32 3.90 17.33
CA LEU A 52 6.97 3.63 15.94
C LEU A 52 7.33 2.19 15.53
N VAL A 53 8.58 1.78 15.76
CA VAL A 53 9.08 0.44 15.42
C VAL A 53 8.37 -0.64 16.25
N ALA A 54 8.17 -0.40 17.55
CA ALA A 54 7.44 -1.32 18.43
C ALA A 54 6.00 -1.55 17.93
N ASN A 55 5.29 -0.49 17.53
CA ASN A 55 3.94 -0.58 16.96
C ASN A 55 3.93 -1.35 15.64
N ILE A 56 4.89 -1.09 14.74
CA ILE A 56 5.00 -1.82 13.47
C ILE A 56 5.23 -3.31 13.72
N ALA A 57 6.16 -3.68 14.61
CA ALA A 57 6.46 -5.07 14.93
C ALA A 57 5.24 -5.79 15.54
N ALA A 58 4.57 -5.18 16.51
CA ALA A 58 3.37 -5.73 17.13
C ALA A 58 2.23 -5.92 16.11
N ASN A 59 2.00 -4.92 15.25
CA ASN A 59 0.98 -4.99 14.20
C ASN A 59 1.29 -6.08 13.17
N LEU A 60 2.55 -6.26 12.77
CA LEU A 60 2.94 -7.32 11.85
C LEU A 60 2.64 -8.71 12.42
N ILE A 61 3.01 -8.96 13.67
CA ILE A 61 2.71 -10.24 14.35
C ILE A 61 1.19 -10.48 14.38
N ALA A 62 0.43 -9.47 14.82
CA ALA A 62 -1.02 -9.58 14.93
C ALA A 62 -1.69 -9.83 13.57
N PHE A 63 -1.31 -9.09 12.52
CA PHE A 63 -1.93 -9.22 11.21
C PHE A 63 -1.53 -10.49 10.46
N LEU A 64 -0.28 -10.97 10.60
CA LEU A 64 0.11 -12.26 10.04
C LEU A 64 -0.63 -13.41 10.72
N ALA A 65 -0.84 -13.33 12.04
CA ALA A 65 -1.65 -14.30 12.78
C ALA A 65 -3.13 -14.24 12.39
N LEU A 66 -3.70 -13.04 12.18
CA LEU A 66 -5.07 -12.89 11.70
C LEU A 66 -5.22 -13.40 10.26
N LEU A 67 -4.26 -13.13 9.38
CA LEU A 67 -4.25 -13.65 8.01
C LEU A 67 -4.24 -15.18 8.01
N SER A 68 -3.35 -15.80 8.80
CA SER A 68 -3.29 -17.27 8.89
C SER A 68 -4.58 -17.86 9.48
N PHE A 69 -5.17 -17.20 10.49
CA PHE A 69 -6.46 -17.56 11.05
C PHE A 69 -7.58 -17.48 10.00
N PHE A 70 -7.70 -16.38 9.26
CA PHE A 70 -8.73 -16.23 8.22
C PHE A 70 -8.54 -17.22 7.07
N ASN A 71 -7.30 -17.45 6.65
CA ASN A 71 -7.00 -18.46 5.64
C ASN A 71 -7.40 -19.87 6.11
N ALA A 72 -7.10 -20.25 7.35
CA ALA A 72 -7.49 -21.54 7.90
C ALA A 72 -9.01 -21.67 8.06
N ALA A 73 -9.69 -20.62 8.55
CA ALA A 73 -11.14 -20.61 8.70
C ALA A 73 -11.86 -20.69 7.34
N LEU A 74 -11.38 -19.95 6.34
CA LEU A 74 -11.92 -20.01 4.98
C LEU A 74 -11.60 -21.33 4.29
N SER A 75 -10.43 -21.92 4.53
CA SER A 75 -10.09 -23.24 4.00
C SER A 75 -10.99 -24.32 4.60
N TRP A 76 -11.27 -24.25 5.92
CA TRP A 76 -12.25 -25.12 6.58
C TRP A 76 -13.66 -24.97 5.97
N LEU A 77 -14.12 -23.74 5.75
CA LEU A 77 -15.41 -23.47 5.12
C LEU A 77 -15.43 -23.94 3.67
N GLY A 78 -14.36 -23.68 2.91
CA GLY A 78 -14.20 -24.11 1.53
C GLY A 78 -14.20 -25.64 1.40
N ASN A 79 -13.63 -26.35 2.38
CA ASN A 79 -13.67 -27.81 2.44
C ASN A 79 -15.10 -28.37 2.58
N MET A 80 -16.06 -27.59 3.13
CA MET A 80 -17.48 -27.98 3.13
C MET A 80 -18.12 -27.94 1.72
N PHE A 81 -17.50 -27.23 0.77
CA PHE A 81 -17.93 -27.07 -0.62
C PHE A 81 -16.94 -27.70 -1.62
N ASP A 82 -16.13 -28.67 -1.18
CA ASP A 82 -15.08 -29.32 -2.00
C ASP A 82 -14.06 -28.35 -2.62
N TYR A 83 -13.86 -27.17 -2.00
CA TYR A 83 -12.91 -26.15 -2.43
C TYR A 83 -11.96 -25.73 -1.28
N PRO A 84 -11.05 -26.62 -0.84
CA PRO A 84 -10.16 -26.37 0.31
C PRO A 84 -9.13 -25.27 0.06
N GLN A 85 -8.95 -24.85 -1.19
CA GLN A 85 -8.05 -23.78 -1.61
C GLN A 85 -8.61 -22.38 -1.31
N LEU A 86 -9.86 -22.28 -0.82
CA LEU A 86 -10.45 -21.01 -0.43
C LEU A 86 -9.62 -20.36 0.67
N SER A 87 -9.15 -19.14 0.41
CA SER A 87 -8.38 -18.37 1.38
C SER A 87 -8.72 -16.89 1.24
N PHE A 88 -8.40 -16.11 2.26
CA PHE A 88 -8.57 -14.65 2.23
C PHE A 88 -7.77 -14.04 1.08
N GLU A 89 -6.61 -14.64 0.81
CA GLU A 89 -5.71 -14.25 -0.27
C GLU A 89 -6.31 -14.46 -1.65
N VAL A 90 -7.02 -15.58 -1.86
CA VAL A 90 -7.71 -15.88 -3.11
C VAL A 90 -8.86 -14.89 -3.33
N ILE A 91 -9.64 -14.62 -2.29
CA ILE A 91 -10.73 -13.62 -2.35
C ILE A 91 -10.16 -12.25 -2.72
N CYS A 92 -9.12 -11.82 -2.02
CA CYS A 92 -8.42 -10.57 -2.32
C CYS A 92 -7.88 -10.53 -3.75
N ALA A 93 -7.25 -11.62 -4.21
CA ALA A 93 -6.73 -11.71 -5.57
C ALA A 93 -7.82 -11.40 -6.61
N TYR A 94 -8.98 -12.04 -6.52
CA TYR A 94 -10.07 -11.82 -7.46
C TYR A 94 -10.72 -10.43 -7.32
N VAL A 95 -10.88 -9.92 -6.10
CA VAL A 95 -11.46 -8.58 -5.87
C VAL A 95 -10.56 -7.48 -6.43
N PHE A 96 -9.25 -7.61 -6.29
CA PHE A 96 -8.29 -6.58 -6.70
C PHE A 96 -7.66 -6.82 -8.09
N MET A 97 -7.86 -7.98 -8.69
CA MET A 97 -7.38 -8.30 -10.04
C MET A 97 -7.77 -7.24 -11.09
N PRO A 98 -9.03 -6.72 -11.12
CA PRO A 98 -9.40 -5.70 -12.10
C PRO A 98 -8.54 -4.43 -11.97
N PHE A 99 -8.26 -4.00 -10.74
CA PHE A 99 -7.40 -2.84 -10.48
C PHE A 99 -5.94 -3.11 -10.86
N SER A 100 -5.45 -4.32 -10.59
CA SER A 100 -4.13 -4.75 -11.04
C SER A 100 -3.99 -4.67 -12.55
N PHE A 101 -4.93 -5.26 -13.28
CA PHE A 101 -4.93 -5.26 -14.74
C PHE A 101 -5.04 -3.84 -15.31
N MET A 102 -5.90 -2.99 -14.73
CA MET A 102 -6.03 -1.58 -15.10
C MET A 102 -4.73 -0.78 -14.96
N MET A 103 -3.83 -1.16 -14.05
CA MET A 103 -2.52 -0.51 -13.88
C MET A 103 -1.49 -0.94 -14.94
N GLY A 104 -1.84 -1.87 -15.83
CA GLY A 104 -0.97 -2.34 -16.91
C GLY A 104 -0.07 -3.52 -16.53
N VAL A 105 -0.47 -4.28 -15.51
CA VAL A 105 0.10 -5.59 -15.14
C VAL A 105 -0.36 -6.65 -16.13
N ASP A 106 0.52 -7.58 -16.50
CA ASP A 106 0.16 -8.67 -17.40
C ASP A 106 -0.95 -9.56 -16.81
N TRP A 107 -1.77 -10.17 -17.66
CA TRP A 107 -2.93 -10.95 -17.20
C TRP A 107 -2.53 -12.07 -16.22
N GLU A 108 -1.43 -12.77 -16.52
CA GLU A 108 -0.91 -13.87 -15.70
C GLU A 108 -0.43 -13.42 -14.32
N ASP A 109 0.08 -12.19 -14.23
CA ASP A 109 0.61 -11.60 -13.00
C ASP A 109 -0.50 -10.90 -12.20
N SER A 110 -1.63 -10.57 -12.84
CA SER A 110 -2.67 -9.72 -12.28
C SER A 110 -3.35 -10.31 -11.05
N LEU A 111 -3.49 -11.63 -10.96
CA LEU A 111 -4.00 -12.30 -9.76
C LEU A 111 -3.01 -12.20 -8.59
N ILE A 112 -1.71 -12.35 -8.85
CA ILE A 112 -0.67 -12.27 -7.84
C ILE A 112 -0.57 -10.84 -7.32
N VAL A 113 -0.54 -9.84 -8.21
CA VAL A 113 -0.52 -8.43 -7.82
C VAL A 113 -1.83 -8.04 -7.11
N GLY A 114 -2.99 -8.52 -7.57
CA GLY A 114 -4.27 -8.34 -6.87
C GLY A 114 -4.21 -8.81 -5.41
N ARG A 115 -3.57 -9.96 -5.15
CA ARG A 115 -3.35 -10.44 -3.77
C ARG A 115 -2.53 -9.45 -2.95
N LEU A 116 -1.45 -8.90 -3.51
CA LEU A 116 -0.62 -7.90 -2.83
C LEU A 116 -1.41 -6.61 -2.50
N LEU A 117 -2.29 -6.16 -3.40
CA LEU A 117 -3.17 -5.02 -3.16
C LEU A 117 -4.16 -5.30 -2.02
N GLY A 118 -4.68 -6.53 -1.93
CA GLY A 118 -5.50 -6.95 -0.82
C GLY A 118 -4.75 -6.95 0.50
N TYR A 119 -3.52 -7.48 0.53
CA TYR A 119 -2.68 -7.43 1.73
C TYR A 119 -2.46 -6.01 2.23
N LYS A 120 -2.11 -5.11 1.30
CA LYS A 120 -1.94 -3.69 1.60
C LYS A 120 -3.20 -3.10 2.22
N THR A 121 -4.35 -3.32 1.58
CA THR A 121 -5.61 -2.63 1.94
C THR A 121 -6.16 -3.08 3.29
N PHE A 122 -6.19 -4.40 3.53
CA PHE A 122 -6.83 -4.98 4.71
C PHE A 122 -5.89 -5.16 5.91
N PHE A 123 -4.60 -5.36 5.66
CA PHE A 123 -3.59 -5.45 6.71
C PHE A 123 -2.75 -4.19 6.69
N ASN A 124 -1.59 -4.23 6.03
CA ASN A 124 -0.70 -3.10 5.85
C ASN A 124 0.26 -3.33 4.67
N GLU A 125 0.94 -2.27 4.26
CA GLU A 125 1.93 -2.28 3.19
C GLU A 125 3.18 -3.13 3.52
N PHE A 126 3.56 -3.26 4.80
CA PHE A 126 4.72 -4.06 5.18
C PHE A 126 4.51 -5.56 4.92
N VAL A 127 3.31 -6.10 5.24
CA VAL A 127 2.93 -7.48 4.89
C VAL A 127 2.96 -7.65 3.37
N ALA A 128 2.40 -6.70 2.61
CA ALA A 128 2.44 -6.76 1.16
C ALA A 128 3.88 -6.75 0.60
N TYR A 129 4.76 -5.92 1.15
CA TYR A 129 6.17 -5.86 0.74
C TYR A 129 6.97 -7.10 1.12
N GLU A 130 6.66 -7.75 2.25
CA GLU A 130 7.28 -9.02 2.63
C GLU A 130 6.98 -10.11 1.59
N HIS A 131 5.72 -10.22 1.17
CA HIS A 131 5.32 -11.16 0.12
C HIS A 131 5.89 -10.79 -1.25
N LEU A 132 5.90 -9.50 -1.62
CA LEU A 132 6.54 -9.05 -2.86
C LEU A 132 8.04 -9.35 -2.87
N SER A 133 8.73 -9.19 -1.74
CA SER A 133 10.16 -9.49 -1.59
C SER A 133 10.45 -10.97 -1.84
N LYS A 134 9.59 -11.88 -1.37
CA LYS A 134 9.69 -13.32 -1.66
C LYS A 134 9.60 -13.61 -3.15
N LEU A 135 8.65 -12.98 -3.86
CA LEU A 135 8.50 -13.14 -5.32
C LEU A 135 9.74 -12.63 -6.07
N ILE A 136 10.25 -11.45 -5.70
CA ILE A 136 11.47 -10.87 -6.28
C ILE A 136 12.67 -11.79 -6.02
N HIS A 137 12.78 -12.34 -4.82
CA HIS A 137 13.85 -13.26 -4.46
C HIS A 137 13.80 -14.53 -5.31
N GLN A 138 12.62 -15.15 -5.46
CA GLN A 138 12.41 -16.35 -6.28
C GLN A 138 12.78 -16.13 -7.76
N ARG A 139 12.45 -14.96 -8.32
CA ARG A 139 12.89 -14.59 -9.67
C ARG A 139 14.42 -14.49 -9.75
N LYS A 140 15.04 -13.79 -8.81
CA LYS A 140 16.50 -13.54 -8.80
C LYS A 140 17.33 -14.81 -8.62
N THR A 141 16.81 -15.82 -7.92
CA THR A 141 17.49 -17.11 -7.73
C THR A 141 17.32 -18.05 -8.94
N GLY A 142 16.59 -17.64 -9.98
CA GLY A 142 16.41 -18.44 -11.19
C GLY A 142 15.47 -19.64 -11.00
N GLY A 143 14.49 -19.51 -10.09
CA GLY A 143 13.48 -20.55 -9.90
C GLY A 143 12.66 -20.81 -11.18
N GLN A 144 11.98 -21.97 -11.22
CA GLN A 144 11.03 -22.25 -12.28
C GLN A 144 9.87 -21.23 -12.24
N GLU A 145 9.52 -20.66 -13.39
CA GLU A 145 8.46 -19.65 -13.48
C GLU A 145 7.08 -20.26 -13.16
N TYR A 146 6.85 -21.52 -13.54
CA TYR A 146 5.62 -22.25 -13.25
C TYR A 146 5.91 -23.57 -12.55
N ILE A 147 5.16 -23.85 -11.50
CA ILE A 147 5.13 -25.14 -10.83
C ILE A 147 3.66 -25.57 -10.73
N ASN A 148 3.32 -26.72 -11.32
CA ASN A 148 1.94 -27.24 -11.35
C ASN A 148 0.91 -26.24 -11.90
N GLY A 149 1.28 -25.46 -12.92
CA GLY A 149 0.42 -24.42 -13.52
C GLY A 149 0.28 -23.14 -12.68
N VAL A 150 0.94 -23.05 -11.52
CA VAL A 150 0.97 -21.86 -10.68
C VAL A 150 2.24 -21.06 -10.97
N LYS A 151 2.07 -19.79 -11.34
CA LYS A 151 3.19 -18.86 -11.54
C LYS A 151 3.84 -18.51 -10.20
N GLN A 152 5.16 -18.63 -10.12
CA GLN A 152 5.93 -18.54 -8.89
C GLN A 152 6.42 -17.13 -8.59
N TYR A 153 6.69 -16.31 -9.61
CA TYR A 153 7.15 -14.93 -9.45
C TYR A 153 6.62 -14.03 -10.55
N LEU A 154 6.77 -12.71 -10.34
CA LEU A 154 6.28 -11.66 -11.24
C LEU A 154 7.32 -11.30 -12.32
N SER A 155 6.86 -10.76 -13.45
CA SER A 155 7.76 -10.13 -14.41
C SER A 155 8.43 -8.87 -13.81
N ILE A 156 9.57 -8.43 -14.33
CA ILE A 156 10.26 -7.22 -13.86
C ILE A 156 9.34 -5.99 -13.97
N ARG A 157 8.53 -5.94 -15.02
CA ARG A 157 7.53 -4.89 -15.26
C ARG A 157 6.46 -4.92 -14.17
N SER A 158 5.87 -6.08 -13.91
CA SER A 158 4.84 -6.26 -12.88
C SER A 158 5.36 -6.00 -11.47
N GLU A 159 6.59 -6.40 -11.15
CA GLU A 159 7.26 -6.06 -9.88
C GLU A 159 7.39 -4.55 -9.69
N THR A 160 7.74 -3.83 -10.76
CA THR A 160 7.87 -2.38 -10.73
C THR A 160 6.51 -1.73 -10.48
N ILE A 161 5.48 -2.13 -11.23
CA ILE A 161 4.11 -1.62 -11.04
C ILE A 161 3.62 -1.92 -9.60
N ALA A 162 3.79 -3.15 -9.13
CA ALA A 162 3.41 -3.54 -7.77
C ALA A 162 4.14 -2.71 -6.72
N THR A 163 5.45 -2.46 -6.88
CA THR A 163 6.24 -1.64 -5.95
C THR A 163 5.66 -0.24 -5.77
N TYR A 164 5.24 0.41 -6.86
CA TYR A 164 4.58 1.73 -6.80
C TYR A 164 3.14 1.65 -6.28
N ALA A 165 2.39 0.62 -6.64
CA ALA A 165 1.01 0.43 -6.18
C ALA A 165 0.96 0.20 -4.65
N LEU A 166 1.97 -0.47 -4.09
CA LEU A 166 2.12 -0.71 -2.65
C LEU A 166 2.67 0.50 -1.88
N CYS A 167 3.25 1.49 -2.57
CA CYS A 167 3.93 2.64 -1.96
C CYS A 167 2.93 3.66 -1.36
N GLY A 168 2.32 3.32 -0.23
CA GLY A 168 1.52 4.24 0.56
C GLY A 168 0.79 3.57 1.72
N PHE A 169 0.58 4.33 2.80
CA PHE A 169 -0.10 3.92 4.04
C PHE A 169 -1.63 3.93 3.94
N ALA A 170 -2.19 3.67 2.75
CA ALA A 170 -3.64 3.68 2.52
C ALA A 170 -4.22 2.30 2.87
N ASN A 171 -4.48 2.08 4.17
CA ASN A 171 -5.04 0.84 4.72
C ASN A 171 -5.93 1.14 5.94
N PHE A 172 -6.74 0.16 6.37
CA PHE A 172 -7.67 0.35 7.49
C PHE A 172 -6.96 0.64 8.83
N GLY A 173 -5.75 0.10 9.06
CA GLY A 173 -4.98 0.38 10.28
C GLY A 173 -4.49 1.83 10.34
N SER A 174 -3.91 2.31 9.25
CA SER A 174 -3.43 3.69 9.09
C SER A 174 -4.55 4.71 9.13
N LEU A 175 -5.77 4.36 8.69
CA LEU A 175 -6.95 5.21 8.86
C LEU A 175 -7.21 5.53 10.33
N GLY A 176 -7.12 4.53 11.23
CA GLY A 176 -7.24 4.74 12.67
C GLY A 176 -6.13 5.63 13.25
N LEU A 177 -4.88 5.40 12.83
CA LEU A 177 -3.72 6.21 13.24
C LEU A 177 -3.86 7.68 12.82
N VAL A 178 -4.29 7.93 11.58
CA VAL A 178 -4.48 9.30 11.05
C VAL A 178 -5.62 10.01 11.76
N ILE A 179 -6.75 9.33 12.01
CA ILE A 179 -7.84 9.92 12.79
C ILE A 179 -7.35 10.29 14.20
N GLY A 180 -6.64 9.38 14.87
CA GLY A 180 -6.11 9.62 16.22
C GLY A 180 -5.11 10.78 16.26
N GLY A 181 -4.13 10.78 15.35
CA GLY A 181 -3.09 11.80 15.26
C GLY A 181 -3.62 13.18 14.87
N LEU A 182 -4.49 13.27 13.86
CA LEU A 182 -5.06 14.56 13.48
C LEU A 182 -6.04 15.09 14.53
N THR A 183 -6.77 14.20 15.22
CA THR A 183 -7.68 14.61 16.31
C THR A 183 -6.92 15.14 17.52
N SER A 184 -5.74 14.60 17.85
CA SER A 184 -4.93 15.14 18.96
C SER A 184 -4.37 16.52 18.64
N MET A 185 -4.08 16.81 17.36
CA MET A 185 -3.63 18.12 16.89
C MET A 185 -4.78 19.14 16.76
N ALA A 186 -5.97 18.70 16.34
CA ALA A 186 -7.12 19.55 16.08
C ALA A 186 -8.42 18.94 16.65
N PRO A 187 -8.60 18.91 17.98
CA PRO A 187 -9.72 18.21 18.62
C PRO A 187 -11.10 18.76 18.22
N SER A 188 -11.20 20.07 17.93
CA SER A 188 -12.43 20.71 17.45
C SER A 188 -12.87 20.22 16.05
N ARG A 189 -11.96 19.65 15.26
CA ARG A 189 -12.21 19.15 13.90
C ARG A 189 -12.41 17.63 13.83
N LYS A 190 -12.51 16.94 14.98
CA LYS A 190 -12.68 15.47 15.05
C LYS A 190 -13.76 14.93 14.11
N ARG A 191 -14.91 15.61 14.05
CA ARG A 191 -16.05 15.18 13.22
C ARG A 191 -15.72 15.22 11.73
N ASP A 192 -15.02 16.26 11.28
CA ASP A 192 -14.60 16.42 9.90
C ASP A 192 -13.54 15.38 9.52
N ILE A 193 -12.55 15.19 10.40
CA ILE A 193 -11.47 14.21 10.22
C ILE A 193 -12.06 12.80 10.07
N ALA A 194 -12.92 12.39 10.99
CA ALA A 194 -13.55 11.07 10.95
C ALA A 194 -14.47 10.92 9.73
N GLY A 195 -15.24 11.95 9.37
CA GLY A 195 -16.14 11.94 8.22
C GLY A 195 -15.40 11.84 6.87
N GLY A 196 -14.19 12.40 6.78
CA GLY A 196 -13.35 12.35 5.58
C GLY A 196 -12.44 11.12 5.46
N ALA A 197 -12.19 10.40 6.56
CA ALA A 197 -11.11 9.42 6.64
C ALA A 197 -11.23 8.27 5.62
N PHE A 198 -12.42 7.69 5.45
CA PHE A 198 -12.62 6.60 4.49
C PHE A 198 -12.43 7.08 3.04
N ARG A 199 -12.89 8.29 2.72
CA ARG A 199 -12.67 8.92 1.42
C ARG A 199 -11.19 9.20 1.19
N ALA A 200 -10.48 9.66 2.22
CA ALA A 200 -9.03 9.89 2.16
C ALA A 200 -8.26 8.59 1.90
N MET A 201 -8.68 7.47 2.50
CA MET A 201 -8.08 6.16 2.22
C MET A 201 -8.25 5.75 0.76
N ILE A 202 -9.46 5.88 0.20
CA ILE A 202 -9.71 5.59 -1.22
C ILE A 202 -8.87 6.50 -2.12
N ALA A 203 -8.87 7.80 -1.87
CA ALA A 203 -8.09 8.78 -2.62
C ALA A 203 -6.58 8.48 -2.55
N GLY A 204 -6.08 8.09 -1.37
CA GLY A 204 -4.69 7.67 -1.17
C GLY A 204 -4.35 6.40 -1.97
N THR A 205 -5.22 5.40 -1.97
CA THR A 205 -5.03 4.18 -2.76
C THR A 205 -4.99 4.48 -4.26
N VAL A 206 -5.92 5.30 -4.76
CA VAL A 206 -5.94 5.71 -6.17
C VAL A 206 -4.71 6.54 -6.53
N ALA A 207 -4.21 7.39 -5.62
CA ALA A 207 -2.96 8.12 -5.85
C ALA A 207 -1.76 7.18 -6.02
N CYS A 208 -1.65 6.11 -5.20
CA CYS A 208 -0.65 5.06 -5.41
C CYS A 208 -0.83 4.39 -6.77
N PHE A 209 -2.06 4.02 -7.14
CA PHE A 209 -2.34 3.36 -8.43
C PHE A 209 -1.98 4.26 -9.61
N MET A 210 -2.26 5.56 -9.54
CA MET A 210 -1.85 6.51 -10.57
C MET A 210 -0.33 6.53 -10.75
N THR A 211 0.44 6.51 -9.66
CA THR A 211 1.91 6.41 -9.77
C THR A 211 2.36 5.07 -10.33
N ALA A 212 1.64 3.99 -10.04
CA ALA A 212 1.91 2.66 -10.58
C ALA A 212 1.62 2.57 -12.09
N CYS A 213 0.54 3.18 -12.57
CA CYS A 213 0.25 3.30 -14.01
C CYS A 213 1.39 4.03 -14.73
N VAL A 214 1.85 5.16 -14.18
CA VAL A 214 2.99 5.89 -14.78
C VAL A 214 4.24 5.02 -14.80
N ALA A 215 4.54 4.31 -13.70
CA ALA A 215 5.64 3.35 -13.67
C ALA A 215 5.51 2.26 -14.75
N GLY A 216 4.30 1.73 -14.96
CA GLY A 216 4.01 0.77 -16.02
C GLY A 216 4.22 1.33 -17.43
N THR A 217 3.92 2.62 -17.66
CA THR A 217 4.15 3.24 -18.98
C THR A 217 5.63 3.44 -19.31
N ILE A 218 6.46 3.77 -18.31
CA ILE A 218 7.89 4.04 -18.52
C ILE A 218 8.76 2.78 -18.46
N THR A 219 8.25 1.69 -17.87
CA THR A 219 9.00 0.44 -17.76
C THR A 219 8.90 -0.35 -19.06
N VAL A 220 9.97 -0.34 -19.86
CA VAL A 220 10.07 -1.12 -21.09
C VAL A 220 10.55 -2.53 -20.76
N GLU A 221 9.88 -3.53 -21.32
CA GLU A 221 10.29 -4.93 -21.22
C GLU A 221 11.52 -5.17 -22.09
N THR A 222 12.65 -5.50 -21.46
CA THR A 222 13.94 -5.73 -22.13
C THR A 222 13.89 -6.87 -23.16
N THR A 223 12.93 -7.78 -23.05
CA THR A 223 12.75 -8.95 -23.92
C THR A 223 12.25 -8.60 -25.32
N ARG A 224 11.55 -7.48 -25.52
CA ARG A 224 10.93 -7.16 -26.83
C ARG A 224 11.93 -6.75 -27.92
N TRP A 225 13.18 -6.45 -27.54
CA TRP A 225 14.24 -6.03 -28.46
C TRP A 225 15.27 -7.12 -28.79
N GLN A 226 15.26 -8.27 -28.10
CA GLN A 226 16.19 -9.37 -28.42
C GLN A 226 15.82 -10.11 -29.72
N HIS A 227 14.61 -9.90 -30.25
CA HIS A 227 14.21 -10.43 -31.56
C HIS A 227 14.49 -9.47 -32.74
N PHE A 228 15.08 -8.30 -32.48
CA PHE A 228 15.40 -7.28 -33.49
C PHE A 228 16.90 -6.95 -33.59
N SER A 229 17.77 -7.80 -33.03
CA SER A 229 19.23 -7.69 -33.15
C SER A 229 19.84 -8.95 -33.75
#